data_AF-A0A4Y2I5F5-F1
#
_entry.id   AF-A0A4Y2I5F5-F1
#
_cell.length_a   1.000
_cell.length_b   1.000
_cell.length_c   1.000
_cell.angle_alpha   90.00
_cell.angle_beta   90.00
_cell.angle_gamma   90.00
#
_symmetry.space_group_name_H-M   'P 1'
#
loop_
_entity.id
_entity.type
_entity.pdbx_description
1 polymer ?
#
loop_
_entity_poly.entity_id
_entity_poly.type
_entity_poly.pdbx_seq_one_letter_code
_entity_poly.pdbx_strand_id
1 'polypeptide(L)'
;MAARGILDSESGQDLMTADFADRLGFPQEKTNFAVSGLGGNETKVKSRLRATIQNGSGSYRTSLDFLVVPKITDFLPIVTYNLENATIPDNLADPQFTTPGKIDILIGAQLFFEIIKNDQIRSPNSGLVFRNTVFGYVVSGVVNSSTPVQYCGFVSQVQSVDDCLRKFWEVETITEPEKS
;
A
#
# COMPACT_ATOMS: atom_id res chain seq x y z
N MET A 1 -5.73 -4.02 15.33
CA MET A 1 -6.31 -4.83 14.23
C MET A 1 -5.18 -5.17 13.25
N ALA A 2 -5.20 -6.35 12.61
CA ALA A 2 -4.20 -6.70 11.59
C ALA A 2 -4.72 -6.32 10.20
N ALA A 3 -3.82 -5.92 9.31
CA ALA A 3 -4.10 -5.56 7.92
C ALA A 3 -3.28 -6.46 7.00
N ARG A 4 -3.86 -6.90 5.88
CA ARG A 4 -3.09 -7.50 4.79
C ARG A 4 -2.71 -6.41 3.80
N GLY A 5 -1.44 -6.35 3.40
CA GLY A 5 -0.94 -5.24 2.58
C GLY A 5 -0.04 -5.64 1.42
N ILE A 6 0.11 -4.72 0.47
CA ILE A 6 1.09 -4.79 -0.62
C ILE A 6 2.13 -3.68 -0.40
N LEU A 7 3.38 -3.97 -0.74
CA LEU A 7 4.45 -2.97 -0.83
C LEU A 7 4.63 -2.61 -2.31
N ASP A 8 4.50 -1.33 -2.64
CA ASP A 8 4.59 -0.83 -4.01
C ASP A 8 5.51 0.38 -4.06
N SER A 9 6.72 0.20 -4.62
CA SER A 9 7.72 1.27 -4.73
C SER A 9 7.34 2.36 -5.72
N GLU A 10 6.42 2.07 -6.64
CA GLU A 10 6.01 3.01 -7.67
C GLU A 10 4.75 3.78 -7.28
N SER A 11 4.11 3.40 -6.17
CA SER A 11 2.98 4.14 -5.65
C SER A 11 3.43 5.38 -4.88
N GLY A 12 3.06 6.56 -5.38
CA GLY A 12 3.37 7.82 -4.74
C GLY A 12 2.57 8.11 -3.46
N GLN A 13 1.62 7.26 -3.09
CA GLN A 13 0.74 7.44 -1.92
C GLN A 13 0.47 6.11 -1.23
N ASP A 14 0.24 6.15 0.07
CA ASP A 14 -0.30 5.01 0.80
C ASP A 14 -1.82 4.93 0.61
N LEU A 15 -2.35 3.73 0.39
CA LEU A 15 -3.79 3.51 0.23
C LEU A 15 -4.34 2.63 1.34
N MET A 16 -5.58 2.88 1.74
CA MET A 16 -6.34 2.04 2.64
C MET A 16 -7.73 1.79 2.06
N THR A 17 -8.24 0.56 2.17
CA THR A 17 -9.61 0.28 1.77
C THR A 17 -10.62 0.91 2.72
N ALA A 18 -11.74 1.40 2.18
CA ALA A 18 -12.82 1.99 2.96
C ALA A 18 -13.34 1.03 4.04
N ASP A 19 -13.52 -0.25 3.71
CA ASP A 19 -13.93 -1.27 4.66
C ASP A 19 -12.96 -1.43 5.85
N PHE A 20 -11.65 -1.38 5.60
CA PHE A 20 -10.67 -1.45 6.68
C PHE A 20 -10.65 -0.16 7.51
N ALA A 21 -10.77 1.00 6.86
CA ALA A 21 -10.89 2.30 7.52
C ALA A 21 -12.14 2.35 8.44
N ASP A 22 -13.28 1.88 7.96
CA ASP A 22 -14.54 1.84 8.71
C ASP A 22 -14.44 0.91 9.92
N ARG A 23 -13.77 -0.24 9.76
CA ARG A 23 -13.50 -1.18 10.87
C ARG A 23 -12.55 -0.62 11.92
N LEU A 24 -11.61 0.24 11.53
CA LEU A 24 -10.72 0.95 12.47
C LEU A 24 -11.45 2.05 13.23
N GLY A 25 -12.46 2.68 12.62
CA GLY A 25 -13.26 3.74 13.22
C GLY A 25 -12.49 5.04 13.46
N PHE A 26 -11.39 5.27 12.74
CA PHE A 26 -10.61 6.50 12.87
C PHE A 26 -11.29 7.68 12.17
N PRO A 27 -11.10 8.92 12.69
CA PRO A 27 -11.56 10.12 12.01
C PRO A 27 -10.98 10.22 10.60
N GLN A 28 -11.84 10.51 9.63
CA GLN A 28 -11.46 10.71 8.23
C GLN A 28 -11.57 12.18 7.87
N GLU A 29 -10.57 12.70 7.17
CA GLU A 29 -10.56 14.05 6.63
C GLU A 29 -11.04 14.04 5.18
N LYS A 30 -11.80 15.08 4.80
CA LYS A 30 -12.22 15.25 3.40
C LYS A 30 -10.99 15.57 2.54
N THR A 31 -10.95 14.99 1.35
CA THR A 31 -9.99 15.31 0.32
C THR A 31 -10.65 15.23 -1.07
N ASN A 32 -9.98 15.72 -2.10
CA ASN A 32 -10.45 15.68 -3.48
C ASN A 32 -9.38 15.15 -4.46
N PHE A 33 -8.38 14.42 -3.96
CA PHE A 33 -7.38 13.77 -4.81
C PHE A 33 -8.02 12.78 -5.78
N ALA A 34 -7.35 12.54 -6.89
CA ALA A 34 -7.61 11.40 -7.75
C ALA A 34 -6.41 10.44 -7.71
N VAL A 35 -6.70 9.15 -7.77
CA VAL A 35 -5.71 8.10 -7.94
C VAL A 35 -5.90 7.50 -9.32
N SER A 36 -4.85 7.52 -10.14
CA SER A 36 -4.85 6.97 -11.49
C SER A 36 -4.16 5.62 -11.52
N GLY A 37 -4.78 4.68 -12.24
CA GLY A 37 -4.33 3.31 -12.41
C GLY A 37 -3.60 3.05 -13.74
N LEU A 38 -3.25 1.78 -13.95
CA LEU A 38 -2.86 1.29 -15.28
C LEU A 38 -3.96 1.63 -16.31
N GLY A 39 -3.56 2.21 -17.44
CA GLY A 39 -4.48 2.66 -18.49
C GLY A 39 -5.08 4.05 -18.27
N GLY A 40 -4.65 4.78 -17.22
CA GLY A 40 -5.05 6.17 -16.98
C GLY A 40 -6.44 6.34 -16.36
N ASN A 41 -7.08 5.26 -15.93
CA ASN A 41 -8.38 5.32 -15.26
C ASN A 41 -8.24 5.98 -13.88
N GLU A 42 -8.99 7.04 -13.65
CA GLU A 42 -8.95 7.81 -12.41
C GLU A 42 -10.08 7.42 -11.45
N THR A 43 -9.73 7.26 -10.18
CA THR A 43 -10.66 7.08 -9.06
C THR A 43 -10.58 8.30 -8.16
N LYS A 44 -11.71 9.02 -8.01
CA LYS A 44 -11.82 10.14 -7.07
C LYS A 44 -11.80 9.64 -5.63
N VAL A 45 -10.89 10.19 -4.83
CA VAL A 45 -10.74 9.91 -3.41
C VAL A 45 -11.39 11.04 -2.63
N LYS A 46 -12.34 10.68 -1.75
CA LYS A 46 -13.12 11.64 -0.97
C LYS A 46 -12.63 11.79 0.47
N SER A 47 -11.88 10.81 0.96
CA SER A 47 -11.36 10.83 2.31
C SER A 47 -9.94 10.33 2.40
N ARG A 48 -9.24 10.82 3.42
CA ARG A 48 -7.94 10.34 3.86
C ARG A 48 -7.95 10.18 5.37
N LEU A 49 -7.04 9.39 5.90
CA LEU A 49 -6.86 9.25 7.33
C LEU A 49 -5.39 9.06 7.67
N ARG A 50 -5.01 9.46 8.88
CA ARG A 50 -3.71 9.13 9.45
C ARG A 50 -3.84 7.91 10.34
N ALA A 51 -3.03 6.89 10.10
CA ALA A 51 -2.99 5.70 10.94
C ALA A 51 -1.55 5.32 11.29
N THR A 52 -1.38 4.78 12.50
CA THR A 52 -0.10 4.23 12.93
C THR A 52 -0.07 2.72 12.68
N ILE A 53 0.93 2.28 11.91
CA ILE A 53 1.22 0.86 11.70
C ILE A 53 2.38 0.43 12.61
N GLN A 54 2.36 -0.83 13.02
CA GLN A 54 3.40 -1.41 13.87
C GLN A 54 3.59 -2.89 13.54
N ASN A 55 4.79 -3.41 13.79
CA ASN A 55 5.03 -4.85 13.68
C ASN A 55 4.48 -5.62 14.89
N GLY A 56 4.44 -6.96 14.79
CA GLY A 56 3.84 -7.82 15.82
C GLY A 56 4.53 -7.73 17.20
N SER A 57 5.82 -7.42 17.23
CA SER A 57 6.58 -7.21 18.48
C SER A 57 6.43 -5.80 19.06
N GLY A 58 5.89 -4.84 18.30
CA GLY A 58 5.87 -3.42 18.67
C GLY A 58 7.23 -2.72 18.61
N SER A 59 8.30 -3.39 18.18
CA SER A 59 9.65 -2.81 18.10
C SER A 59 9.81 -1.80 16.95
N TYR A 60 8.89 -1.82 15.98
CA TYR A 60 8.82 -0.86 14.90
C TYR A 60 7.41 -0.28 14.82
N ARG A 61 7.33 1.05 14.69
CA ARG A 61 6.07 1.79 14.61
C ARG A 61 6.28 3.06 13.79
N THR A 62 5.36 3.35 12.87
CA THR A 62 5.37 4.57 12.07
C THR A 62 3.96 4.99 11.69
N SER A 63 3.75 6.29 11.45
CA SER A 63 2.44 6.84 11.05
C SER A 63 2.45 7.21 9.58
N LEU A 64 1.41 6.79 8.87
CA LEU A 64 1.21 7.05 7.45
C LEU A 64 -0.12 7.77 7.21
N ASP A 65 -0.15 8.58 6.17
CA ASP A 65 -1.35 9.24 5.67
C ASP A 65 -1.90 8.43 4.49
N PHE A 66 -3.05 7.79 4.70
CA PHE A 66 -3.69 6.91 3.72
C PHE A 66 -4.78 7.64 2.95
N LEU A 67 -4.78 7.52 1.63
CA LEU A 67 -5.95 7.80 0.81
C LEU A 67 -6.93 6.63 0.91
N VAL A 68 -8.19 6.92 1.23
CA VAL A 68 -9.21 5.90 1.42
C VAL A 68 -9.89 5.59 0.09
N VAL A 69 -9.66 4.38 -0.41
CA VAL A 69 -10.17 3.89 -1.71
C VAL A 69 -11.20 2.78 -1.50
N PRO A 70 -12.16 2.59 -2.42
CA PRO A 70 -13.13 1.50 -2.29
C PRO A 70 -12.47 0.11 -2.37
N LYS A 71 -11.39 -0.02 -3.15
CA LYS A 71 -10.67 -1.27 -3.40
C LYS A 71 -9.26 -0.95 -3.91
N ILE A 72 -8.28 -1.75 -3.49
CA ILE A 72 -6.89 -1.69 -4.01
C ILE A 72 -6.72 -2.70 -5.15
N THR A 73 -7.02 -3.97 -4.88
CA THR A 73 -6.97 -5.06 -5.86
C THR A 73 -7.95 -6.18 -5.46
N ASP A 74 -8.08 -7.20 -6.30
CA ASP A 74 -8.79 -8.44 -5.97
C ASP A 74 -8.06 -9.25 -4.89
N PHE A 75 -8.64 -10.38 -4.51
CA PHE A 75 -8.09 -11.22 -3.46
C PHE A 75 -6.76 -11.82 -3.94
N LEU A 76 -5.72 -11.69 -3.13
CA LEU A 76 -4.39 -12.25 -3.41
C LEU A 76 -4.06 -13.37 -2.43
N PRO A 77 -3.28 -14.38 -2.83
CA PRO A 77 -2.86 -14.64 -4.20
C PRO A 77 -4.04 -15.15 -5.06
N ILE A 78 -4.01 -14.86 -6.36
CA ILE A 78 -5.01 -15.36 -7.33
C ILE A 78 -4.68 -16.79 -7.78
N VAL A 79 -3.46 -17.23 -7.48
CA VAL A 79 -2.87 -18.48 -7.93
C VAL A 79 -2.39 -19.29 -6.74
N THR A 80 -2.41 -20.60 -6.89
CA THR A 80 -1.84 -21.51 -5.90
C THR A 80 -0.34 -21.64 -6.12
N TYR A 81 0.44 -21.45 -5.06
CA TYR A 81 1.88 -21.70 -5.10
C TYR A 81 2.17 -23.20 -5.02
N ASN A 82 3.10 -23.70 -5.84
CA ASN A 82 3.72 -24.99 -5.56
C ASN A 82 4.75 -24.81 -4.43
N LEU A 83 4.42 -25.31 -3.25
CA LEU A 83 5.27 -25.25 -2.07
C LEU A 83 6.05 -26.54 -1.81
N GLU A 84 6.01 -27.50 -2.73
CA GLU A 84 6.79 -28.72 -2.61
C GLU A 84 8.29 -28.38 -2.52
N ASN A 85 8.93 -28.81 -1.42
CA ASN A 85 10.33 -28.50 -1.11
C ASN A 85 10.66 -26.99 -1.00
N ALA A 86 9.65 -26.14 -0.77
CA ALA A 86 9.87 -24.72 -0.59
C ALA A 86 10.57 -24.43 0.75
N THR A 87 11.55 -23.52 0.72
CA THR A 87 12.17 -22.98 1.93
C THR A 87 11.40 -21.75 2.37
N ILE A 88 10.58 -21.89 3.41
CA ILE A 88 9.72 -20.83 3.94
C ILE A 88 10.30 -20.36 5.28
N PRO A 89 10.52 -19.04 5.48
CA PRO A 89 10.97 -18.51 6.77
C PRO A 89 9.87 -18.55 7.82
N ASP A 90 10.24 -18.67 9.10
CA ASP A 90 9.28 -18.73 10.21
C ASP A 90 8.55 -17.40 10.47
N ASN A 91 9.23 -16.27 10.26
CA ASN A 91 8.71 -14.93 10.59
C ASN A 91 8.09 -14.24 9.37
N LEU A 92 6.98 -14.77 8.85
CA LEU A 92 6.24 -14.16 7.72
C LEU A 92 5.44 -12.93 8.15
N ALA A 93 5.48 -11.88 7.33
CA ALA A 93 4.60 -10.72 7.51
C ALA A 93 3.12 -11.07 7.29
N ASP A 94 2.85 -12.08 6.45
CA ASP A 94 1.54 -12.65 6.20
C ASP A 94 1.61 -14.18 6.31
N PRO A 95 1.25 -14.77 7.47
CA PRO A 95 1.21 -16.23 7.64
C PRO A 95 0.18 -16.93 6.73
N GLN A 96 -0.74 -16.19 6.11
CA GLN A 96 -1.77 -16.70 5.21
C GLN A 96 -1.48 -16.34 3.74
N PHE A 97 -0.20 -16.09 3.39
CA PHE A 97 0.21 -15.67 2.04
C PHE A 97 -0.21 -16.62 0.91
N THR A 98 -0.53 -17.88 1.21
CA THR A 98 -0.99 -18.89 0.25
C THR A 98 -2.50 -18.89 0.03
N THR A 99 -3.26 -18.23 0.91
CA THR A 99 -4.72 -18.25 0.90
C THR A 99 -5.24 -16.96 0.28
N PRO A 100 -6.11 -17.01 -0.74
CA PRO A 100 -6.73 -15.82 -1.31
C PRO A 100 -7.42 -15.01 -0.23
N GLY A 101 -7.09 -13.72 -0.14
CA GLY A 101 -7.69 -12.83 0.84
C GLY A 101 -7.62 -11.39 0.42
N LYS A 102 -8.48 -10.59 1.03
CA LYS A 102 -8.60 -9.15 0.77
C LYS A 102 -7.30 -8.42 1.12
N ILE A 103 -6.96 -7.41 0.31
CA ILE A 103 -5.89 -6.45 0.60
C ILE A 103 -6.52 -5.21 1.23
N ASP A 104 -6.08 -4.89 2.44
CA ASP A 104 -6.58 -3.78 3.25
C ASP A 104 -5.80 -2.49 2.99
N ILE A 105 -4.48 -2.60 2.80
CA ILE A 105 -3.57 -1.45 2.64
C ILE A 105 -2.57 -1.63 1.50
N LEU A 106 -2.09 -0.52 0.96
CA LEU A 106 -0.93 -0.44 0.09
C LEU A 106 0.04 0.56 0.72
N ILE A 107 1.29 0.14 0.88
CA ILE A 107 2.37 1.00 1.38
C ILE A 107 3.22 1.41 0.18
N GLY A 108 3.30 2.71 -0.05
CA GLY A 108 3.93 3.33 -1.20
C GLY A 108 5.43 3.58 -1.02
N ALA A 109 5.99 4.32 -1.98
CA ALA A 109 7.40 4.66 -2.11
C ALA A 109 8.00 5.32 -0.87
N GLN A 110 7.20 6.11 -0.14
CA GLN A 110 7.65 6.85 1.04
C GLN A 110 8.29 5.92 2.08
N LEU A 111 7.69 4.75 2.30
CA LEU A 111 8.14 3.82 3.32
C LEU A 111 8.85 2.59 2.74
N PHE A 112 8.61 2.28 1.45
CA PHE A 112 9.06 1.06 0.80
C PHE A 112 10.54 0.69 1.07
N PHE A 113 11.47 1.60 0.79
CA PHE A 113 12.91 1.31 0.95
C PHE A 113 13.39 1.39 2.40
N GLU A 114 12.66 2.07 3.29
CA GLU A 114 13.01 2.15 4.71
C GLU A 114 12.76 0.82 5.42
N ILE A 115 11.65 0.14 5.08
CA ILE A 115 11.20 -1.05 5.79
C ILE A 115 11.85 -2.33 5.28
N ILE A 116 12.40 -2.32 4.07
CA ILE A 116 13.06 -3.47 3.47
C ILE A 116 14.46 -3.66 4.06
N LYS A 117 14.76 -4.88 4.49
CA LYS A 117 16.07 -5.30 5.00
C LYS A 117 16.86 -6.04 3.92
N ASN A 118 18.14 -6.29 4.19
CA ASN A 118 19.05 -6.91 3.22
C ASN A 118 18.81 -8.41 3.03
N ASP A 119 18.29 -9.11 4.05
CA ASP A 119 18.14 -10.56 4.00
C ASP A 119 17.09 -10.98 2.98
N GLN A 120 17.43 -12.01 2.21
CA GLN A 120 16.56 -12.58 1.19
C GLN A 120 16.73 -14.09 1.16
N ILE A 121 15.61 -14.80 1.04
CA ILE A 121 15.58 -16.25 0.84
C ILE A 121 14.95 -16.50 -0.52
N ARG A 122 15.68 -17.15 -1.42
CA ARG A 122 15.14 -17.66 -2.68
C ARG A 122 14.78 -19.12 -2.46
N SER A 123 13.50 -19.43 -2.54
CA SER A 123 13.00 -20.79 -2.35
C SER A 123 13.19 -21.58 -3.65
N PRO A 124 14.09 -22.59 -3.69
CA PRO A 124 14.35 -23.36 -4.90
C PRO A 124 13.06 -24.00 -5.43
N ASN A 125 12.93 -24.15 -6.75
CA ASN A 125 11.83 -24.82 -7.45
C ASN A 125 10.42 -24.20 -7.33
N SER A 126 10.17 -23.31 -6.36
CA SER A 126 8.88 -22.62 -6.19
C SER A 126 8.77 -21.31 -6.99
N GLY A 127 9.89 -20.72 -7.38
CA GLY A 127 9.93 -19.36 -7.95
C GLY A 127 9.68 -18.24 -6.94
N LEU A 128 9.48 -18.58 -5.66
CA LEU A 128 9.25 -17.63 -4.58
C LEU A 128 10.55 -17.03 -4.06
N VAL A 129 10.46 -15.75 -3.73
CA VAL A 129 11.48 -14.94 -3.09
C VAL A 129 10.86 -14.32 -1.86
N PHE A 130 11.47 -14.59 -0.71
CA PHE A 130 11.13 -13.94 0.55
C PHE A 130 12.12 -12.83 0.83
N ARG A 131 11.62 -11.62 1.07
CA ARG A 131 12.43 -10.45 1.42
C ARG A 131 12.14 -10.06 2.86
N ASN A 132 13.18 -9.94 3.67
CA ASN A 132 13.02 -9.54 5.07
C ASN A 132 12.63 -8.06 5.14
N THR A 133 11.74 -7.72 6.06
CA THR A 133 11.33 -6.35 6.36
C THR A 133 11.25 -6.11 7.86
N VAL A 134 10.91 -4.90 8.30
CA VAL A 134 10.59 -4.63 9.71
C VAL A 134 9.33 -5.36 10.20
N PHE A 135 8.43 -5.79 9.29
CA PHE A 135 7.18 -6.48 9.59
C PHE A 135 7.28 -8.02 9.53
N GLY A 136 8.42 -8.56 9.06
CA GLY A 136 8.61 -9.97 8.75
C GLY A 136 8.96 -10.17 7.27
N TYR A 137 9.13 -11.42 6.86
CA TYR A 137 9.39 -11.77 5.48
C TYR A 137 8.12 -11.56 4.63
N VAL A 138 8.23 -10.69 3.62
CA VAL A 138 7.23 -10.57 2.55
C VAL A 138 7.59 -11.52 1.42
N VAL A 139 6.59 -11.98 0.68
CA VAL A 139 6.76 -12.93 -0.42
C VAL A 139 6.53 -12.24 -1.76
N SER A 140 7.34 -12.58 -2.75
CA SER A 140 7.16 -12.23 -4.16
C SER A 140 7.53 -13.44 -5.00
N GLY A 141 7.00 -13.57 -6.21
CA GLY A 141 7.34 -14.66 -7.10
C GLY A 141 6.44 -14.70 -8.32
N VAL A 142 7.02 -15.13 -9.44
CA VAL A 142 6.26 -15.42 -10.65
C VAL A 142 5.72 -16.83 -10.51
N VAL A 143 4.41 -16.97 -10.65
CA VAL A 143 3.75 -18.26 -10.69
C VAL A 143 3.22 -18.45 -12.09
N ASN A 144 3.46 -19.61 -12.69
CA ASN A 144 2.89 -19.95 -13.98
C ASN A 144 1.38 -20.07 -13.81
N SER A 145 0.67 -18.98 -14.14
CA SER A 145 -0.78 -18.98 -14.15
C SER A 145 -1.29 -19.35 -15.52
N SER A 146 -2.18 -20.34 -15.60
CA SER A 146 -3.01 -20.57 -16.78
C SER A 146 -4.23 -19.65 -16.83
N THR A 147 -4.39 -18.73 -15.85
CA THR A 147 -5.50 -17.78 -15.85
C THR A 147 -5.32 -16.73 -16.95
N PRO A 148 -6.35 -16.48 -17.77
CA PRO A 148 -6.28 -15.49 -18.84
C PRO A 148 -6.19 -14.05 -18.32
N VAL A 149 -6.61 -13.80 -17.08
CA VAL A 149 -6.52 -12.50 -16.43
C VAL A 149 -5.24 -12.43 -15.60
N GLN A 150 -4.44 -11.40 -15.88
CA GLN A 150 -3.24 -11.03 -15.15
C GLN A 150 -3.48 -9.65 -14.52
N TYR A 151 -3.05 -9.49 -13.27
CA TYR A 151 -3.24 -8.24 -12.54
C TYR A 151 -1.92 -7.47 -12.54
N CYS A 152 -1.99 -6.24 -13.03
CA CYS A 152 -0.88 -5.29 -12.99
C CYS A 152 -1.41 -3.99 -12.39
N GLY A 153 -0.79 -3.56 -11.29
CA GLY A 153 -1.10 -2.31 -10.62
C GLY A 153 0.00 -1.30 -10.91
N PHE A 154 -0.39 -0.12 -11.39
CA PHE A 154 0.42 1.08 -11.30
C PHE A 154 -0.49 2.13 -10.68
N VAL A 155 -0.05 2.79 -9.62
CA VAL A 155 -0.87 3.74 -8.87
C VAL A 155 -0.14 5.08 -8.84
N SER A 156 -0.60 6.04 -9.64
CA SER A 156 -0.11 7.42 -9.58
C SER A 156 -1.15 8.35 -8.97
N GLN A 157 -0.70 9.34 -8.20
CA GLN A 157 -1.60 10.39 -7.73
C GLN A 157 -1.75 11.44 -8.82
N VAL A 158 -2.98 11.79 -9.16
CA VAL A 158 -3.29 12.94 -10.01
C VAL A 158 -3.85 14.03 -9.10
N GLN A 159 -3.14 15.15 -9.04
CA GLN A 159 -3.64 16.35 -8.38
C GLN A 159 -4.46 17.16 -9.38
N SER A 160 -5.60 17.69 -8.94
CA SER A 160 -6.35 18.60 -9.81
C SER A 160 -5.55 19.91 -9.97
N VAL A 161 -5.55 20.45 -11.19
CA VAL A 161 -4.88 21.73 -11.49
C VAL A 161 -5.45 22.84 -10.60
N ASP A 162 -6.76 22.84 -10.36
CA ASP A 162 -7.45 23.81 -9.51
C ASP A 162 -6.97 23.79 -8.05
N ASP A 163 -6.66 22.62 -7.50
CA ASP A 163 -6.11 22.52 -6.13
C ASP A 163 -4.68 22.99 -6.05
N CYS A 164 -3.88 22.72 -7.09
CA CYS A 164 -2.52 23.24 -7.18
C CYS A 164 -2.54 24.77 -7.22
N LEU A 165 -3.41 25.36 -8.05
CA LEU A 165 -3.61 26.80 -8.13
C LEU A 165 -4.12 27.38 -6.80
N ARG A 166 -5.09 26.74 -6.14
CA ARG A 166 -5.58 27.21 -4.83
C ARG A 166 -4.48 27.26 -3.78
N LYS A 167 -3.70 26.19 -3.64
CA LYS A 167 -2.56 26.14 -2.70
C LYS A 167 -1.49 27.17 -3.05
N PHE A 168 -1.24 27.39 -4.34
CA PHE A 168 -0.31 28.42 -4.81
C PHE A 168 -0.78 29.83 -4.36
N TRP A 169 -2.05 30.17 -4.60
CA TRP A 169 -2.63 31.44 -4.17
C TRP A 169 -2.63 31.62 -2.64
N GLU A 170 -2.89 30.57 -1.87
CA GLU A 170 -2.81 30.61 -0.40
C GLU A 170 -1.40 30.97 0.11
N VAL A 171 -0.34 30.58 -0.61
CA VAL A 171 1.06 30.90 -0.26
C VAL A 171 1.46 32.31 -0.73
N GLU A 172 0.96 32.79 -1.87
CA GLU A 172 1.25 34.15 -2.34
C GLU A 172 0.47 35.24 -1.57
N THR A 173 -0.68 34.90 -0.97
CA THR A 173 -1.53 35.86 -0.24
C THR A 173 -1.05 36.09 1.21
N ILE A 174 0.27 36.10 1.47
CA ILE A 174 0.78 36.58 2.76
C ILE A 174 0.42 38.05 2.85
N THR A 175 -0.59 38.33 3.68
CA THR A 175 -1.04 39.69 3.98
C THR A 175 0.10 40.44 4.64
N GLU A 176 0.55 41.52 4.01
CA GLU A 176 1.46 42.47 4.66
C GLU A 176 0.82 42.92 5.97
N PRO A 177 1.54 42.87 7.11
CA PRO A 177 0.97 43.31 8.37
C PRO A 177 0.62 44.79 8.26
N GLU A 178 -0.65 45.12 8.53
CA GLU A 178 -1.12 46.50 8.62
C GLU A 178 -0.22 47.25 9.62
N LYS A 179 0.52 48.25 9.12
CA LYS A 179 1.25 49.18 9.97
C LYS A 179 0.23 50.06 10.69
N SER A 180 0.06 49.80 11.99
CA SER A 180 -0.55 50.72 12.96
C SER A 180 0.28 52.00 13.11
#